data_AF-A0A503XAD3-F1
#
_entry.id   AF-A0A503XAD3-F1
#
_cell.length_a   1.000
_cell.length_b   1.000
_cell.length_c   1.000
_cell.angle_alpha   90.00
_cell.angle_beta   90.00
_cell.angle_gamma   90.00
#
_symmetry.space_group_name_H-M   'P 1'
#
loop_
_entity.id
_entity.type
_entity.pdbx_description
1 polymer ?
#
loop_
_entity_poly.entity_id
_entity_poly.type
_entity_poly.pdbx_seq_one_letter_code
_entity_poly.pdbx_strand_id
1 'polypeptide(L)'
;MSHDHDHDNELDPFAARVRALETILTRKGLIDPAAIDVIVDTYETKIGPRNGARVVAKAWSDPAFAEWLKRDATAAIGSLGYTGRQGEHMQAVFNTEETHNLVVCTLCSCYPWSVLGLPPVWYKAPPYRSRAVIDPRGVLEEFGLTLPASTKIRVWDSTAELRYLVVPMRPQGTEGWSEERLAELVSRDAMIGTALAKVPE
;
A
#
# COMPACT_ATOMS: atom_id res chain seq x y z
N MET A 1 -3.54 -55.09 5.46
CA MET A 1 -2.24 -54.41 5.58
C MET A 1 -2.52 -52.92 5.48
N SER A 2 -2.60 -52.24 6.61
CA SER A 2 -2.73 -50.78 6.66
C SER A 2 -1.34 -50.19 6.42
N HIS A 3 -1.22 -49.34 5.40
CA HIS A 3 0.00 -48.56 5.19
C HIS A 3 -0.10 -47.30 6.06
N ASP A 4 0.49 -47.36 7.26
CA ASP A 4 0.83 -46.17 8.04
C ASP A 4 2.00 -45.48 7.32
N HIS A 5 1.72 -44.29 6.80
CA HIS A 5 2.77 -43.35 6.39
C HIS A 5 3.06 -42.45 7.58
N ASP A 6 3.99 -42.87 8.44
CA ASP A 6 4.58 -41.98 9.43
C ASP A 6 5.26 -40.82 8.69
N HIS A 7 4.68 -39.62 8.85
CA HIS A 7 5.27 -38.40 8.32
C HIS A 7 6.42 -37.98 9.23
N ASP A 8 7.67 -38.12 8.74
CA ASP A 8 8.93 -37.85 9.44
C ASP A 8 9.18 -36.35 9.76
N ASN A 9 8.15 -35.49 9.62
CA ASN A 9 8.15 -34.13 10.14
C ASN A 9 6.73 -33.64 10.48
N GLU A 10 6.61 -32.79 11.50
CA GLU A 10 5.36 -32.14 11.92
C GLU A 10 4.99 -30.91 11.06
N LEU A 11 5.77 -30.60 10.02
CA LEU A 11 5.56 -29.41 9.20
C LEU A 11 4.62 -29.71 8.03
N ASP A 12 3.76 -28.76 7.69
CA ASP A 12 3.02 -28.87 6.45
C ASP A 12 3.98 -28.81 5.22
N PRO A 13 3.58 -29.33 4.05
CA PRO A 13 4.47 -29.41 2.89
C PRO A 13 5.01 -28.06 2.39
N PHE A 14 4.35 -26.93 2.67
CA PHE A 14 4.87 -25.60 2.33
C PHE A 14 5.90 -25.15 3.34
N ALA A 15 5.62 -25.25 4.64
CA ALA A 15 6.57 -24.94 5.71
C ALA A 15 7.86 -25.78 5.60
N ALA A 16 7.74 -27.07 5.29
CA ALA A 16 8.88 -27.95 5.07
C ALA A 16 9.77 -27.46 3.90
N ARG A 17 9.16 -27.02 2.79
CA ARG A 17 9.88 -26.47 1.63
C ARG A 17 10.57 -25.15 1.93
N VAL A 18 9.90 -24.25 2.66
CA VAL A 18 10.49 -22.96 3.09
C VAL A 18 11.73 -23.21 3.94
N ARG A 19 11.62 -24.09 4.95
CA ARG A 19 12.74 -24.44 5.84
C ARG A 19 13.89 -25.11 5.08
N ALA A 20 13.59 -26.00 4.13
CA ALA A 20 14.60 -26.62 3.29
C ALA A 20 15.36 -25.60 2.44
N LEU A 21 14.65 -24.62 1.84
CA LEU A 21 15.25 -23.56 1.04
C LEU A 21 16.15 -22.64 1.86
N GLU A 22 15.67 -22.19 3.02
CA GLU A 22 16.49 -21.39 3.95
C GLU A 22 17.75 -22.16 4.36
N THR A 23 17.60 -23.42 4.76
CA THR A 23 18.72 -24.27 5.20
C THR A 23 19.80 -24.39 4.11
N ILE A 24 19.42 -24.69 2.86
CA ILE A 24 20.39 -24.88 1.78
C ILE A 24 21.05 -23.56 1.36
N LEU A 25 20.32 -22.43 1.35
CA LEU A 25 20.88 -21.12 1.02
C LEU A 25 21.87 -20.64 2.09
N THR A 26 21.54 -20.83 3.37
CA THR A 26 22.44 -20.51 4.49
C THR A 26 23.70 -21.38 4.46
N ARG A 27 23.57 -22.70 4.27
CA ARG A 27 24.73 -23.60 4.17
C ARG A 27 25.65 -23.27 2.99
N LYS A 28 25.11 -22.71 1.92
CA LYS A 28 25.88 -22.24 0.75
C LYS A 28 26.47 -20.83 0.94
N GLY A 29 26.20 -20.16 2.06
CA GLY A 29 26.66 -18.78 2.30
C GLY A 29 25.98 -17.74 1.41
N LEU A 30 24.80 -18.04 0.87
CA LEU A 30 24.07 -17.13 -0.04
C LEU A 30 23.16 -16.16 0.69
N ILE A 31 22.77 -16.49 1.92
CA ILE A 31 21.98 -15.63 2.81
C ILE A 31 22.59 -15.63 4.21
N ASP A 32 22.37 -14.55 4.93
CA ASP A 32 22.59 -14.44 6.37
C ASP A 32 21.22 -14.44 7.07
N PRO A 33 20.89 -15.45 7.89
CA PRO A 33 19.63 -15.50 8.63
C PRO A 33 19.37 -14.24 9.46
N ALA A 34 20.41 -13.65 10.09
CA ALA A 34 20.24 -12.43 10.88
C ALA A 34 19.82 -11.23 10.01
N ALA A 35 20.29 -11.16 8.75
CA ALA A 35 19.85 -10.15 7.80
C ALA A 35 18.40 -10.38 7.36
N ILE A 36 17.95 -11.63 7.22
CA ILE A 36 16.56 -11.95 6.95
C ILE A 36 15.65 -11.49 8.10
N ASP A 37 16.03 -11.75 9.34
CA ASP A 37 15.28 -11.30 10.52
C ASP A 37 15.10 -9.79 10.55
N VAL A 38 16.15 -9.02 10.22
CA VAL A 38 16.07 -7.56 10.12
C VAL A 38 15.11 -7.11 9.02
N ILE A 39 15.07 -7.81 7.88
CA ILE A 39 14.13 -7.52 6.80
C ILE A 39 12.69 -7.77 7.25
N VAL A 40 12.44 -8.90 7.92
CA VAL A 40 11.11 -9.25 8.44
C VAL A 40 10.63 -8.20 9.43
N ASP A 41 11.42 -7.90 10.47
CA ASP A 41 11.08 -6.88 11.48
C ASP A 41 10.82 -5.51 10.84
N THR A 42 11.62 -5.12 9.85
CA THR A 42 11.45 -3.84 9.16
C THR A 42 10.06 -3.68 8.53
N TYR A 43 9.55 -4.71 7.85
CA TYR A 43 8.24 -4.64 7.19
C TYR A 43 7.08 -5.01 8.11
N GLU A 44 7.35 -5.70 9.21
CA GLU A 44 6.33 -6.05 10.20
C GLU A 44 6.05 -4.91 11.18
N THR A 45 7.09 -4.19 11.62
CA THR A 45 6.99 -3.26 12.76
C THR A 45 7.33 -1.81 12.42
N LYS A 46 8.21 -1.56 11.44
CA LYS A 46 8.75 -0.21 11.17
C LYS A 46 8.09 0.50 10.00
N ILE A 47 7.81 -0.22 8.91
CA ILE A 47 7.27 0.37 7.67
C ILE A 47 5.80 0.00 7.51
N GLY A 48 4.93 1.01 7.43
CA GLY A 48 3.50 0.80 7.27
C GLY A 48 2.74 2.06 6.86
N PRO A 49 1.41 1.97 6.74
CA PRO A 49 0.57 3.05 6.20
C PRO A 49 0.59 4.34 7.02
N ARG A 50 1.10 4.33 8.26
CA ARG A 50 1.31 5.55 9.05
C ARG A 50 2.26 6.54 8.37
N ASN A 51 3.21 6.06 7.56
CA ASN A 51 4.12 6.92 6.79
C ASN A 51 3.34 7.71 5.73
N GLY A 52 2.55 7.03 4.90
CA GLY A 52 1.68 7.66 3.92
C GLY A 52 0.66 8.62 4.55
N ALA A 53 0.09 8.25 5.70
CA ALA A 53 -0.86 9.10 6.42
C ALA A 53 -0.23 10.46 6.79
N ARG A 54 1.03 10.47 7.23
CA ARG A 54 1.79 11.70 7.51
C ARG A 54 2.07 12.51 6.24
N VAL A 55 2.43 11.85 5.13
CA VAL A 55 2.59 12.52 3.83
C VAL A 55 1.31 13.25 3.43
N VAL A 56 0.16 12.57 3.51
CA VAL A 56 -1.15 13.12 3.17
C VAL A 56 -1.54 14.26 4.12
N ALA A 57 -1.40 14.07 5.43
CA ALA A 57 -1.72 15.09 6.42
C ALA A 57 -0.87 16.36 6.24
N LYS A 58 0.43 16.21 5.94
CA LYS A 58 1.30 17.33 5.61
C LYS A 58 0.81 18.05 4.35
N ALA A 59 0.45 17.31 3.30
CA ALA A 59 -0.09 17.91 2.07
C ALA A 59 -1.43 18.64 2.30
N TRP A 60 -2.26 18.19 3.24
CA TRP A 60 -3.48 18.90 3.61
C TRP A 60 -3.25 20.19 4.42
N SER A 61 -2.14 20.27 5.16
CA SER A 61 -1.81 21.39 6.04
C SER A 61 -0.87 22.42 5.40
N ASP A 62 -0.08 21.99 4.42
CA ASP A 62 0.99 22.78 3.81
C ASP A 62 0.81 22.81 2.29
N PRO A 63 0.22 23.89 1.73
CA PRO A 63 0.01 24.02 0.30
C PRO A 63 1.30 23.97 -0.53
N ALA A 64 2.42 24.45 0.01
CA ALA A 64 3.71 24.41 -0.69
C ALA A 64 4.22 22.96 -0.78
N PHE A 65 4.07 22.18 0.30
CA PHE A 65 4.36 20.74 0.26
C PHE A 65 3.41 19.99 -0.67
N ALA A 66 2.12 20.35 -0.71
CA ALA A 66 1.16 19.73 -1.63
C ALA A 66 1.56 19.93 -3.11
N GLU A 67 1.93 21.16 -3.49
CA GLU A 67 2.40 21.45 -4.85
C GLU A 67 3.74 20.76 -5.16
N TRP A 68 4.65 20.65 -4.18
CA TRP A 68 5.87 19.89 -4.36
C TRP A 68 5.58 18.40 -4.54
N LEU A 69 4.70 17.81 -3.72
CA LEU A 69 4.28 16.41 -3.79
C LEU A 69 3.64 16.08 -5.14
N LYS A 70 2.87 17.01 -5.74
CA LYS A 70 2.32 16.85 -7.11
C LYS A 70 3.40 16.82 -8.18
N ARG A 71 4.43 17.67 -8.05
CA ARG A 71 5.49 17.84 -9.05
C ARG A 71 6.56 16.76 -8.98
N ASP A 72 6.97 16.41 -7.76
CA ASP A 72 8.03 15.44 -7.48
C ASP A 72 7.74 14.73 -6.15
N ALA A 73 6.89 13.70 -6.23
CA ALA A 73 6.48 12.97 -5.05
C ALA A 73 7.64 12.21 -4.41
N THR A 74 8.63 11.78 -5.20
CA THR A 74 9.81 11.06 -4.70
C THR A 74 10.60 11.95 -3.74
N ALA A 75 10.93 13.16 -4.17
CA ALA A 75 11.71 14.08 -3.32
C ALA A 75 10.91 14.58 -2.11
N ALA A 76 9.61 14.90 -2.29
CA ALA A 76 8.76 15.37 -1.20
C ALA A 76 8.59 14.29 -0.11
N ILE A 77 8.28 13.04 -0.50
CA ILE A 77 8.17 11.91 0.42
C ILE A 77 9.53 11.61 1.08
N GLY A 78 10.61 11.67 0.30
CA GLY A 78 11.98 11.49 0.79
C GLY A 78 12.40 12.51 1.84
N SER A 79 11.92 13.76 1.75
CA SER A 79 12.19 14.81 2.76
C SER A 79 11.65 14.49 4.15
N LEU A 80 10.66 13.59 4.25
CA LEU A 80 10.11 13.09 5.51
C LEU A 80 10.82 11.81 5.99
N GLY A 81 11.89 11.40 5.31
CA GLY A 81 12.68 10.20 5.62
C GLY A 81 12.10 8.91 5.04
N TYR A 82 11.02 8.98 4.26
CA TYR A 82 10.39 7.80 3.66
C TYR A 82 11.04 7.51 2.30
N THR A 83 11.99 6.59 2.29
CA THR A 83 12.70 6.16 1.08
C THR A 83 12.88 4.65 1.10
N GLY A 84 13.39 4.09 0.01
CA GLY A 84 13.79 2.69 -0.06
C GLY A 84 12.98 1.88 -1.06
N ARG A 85 13.01 0.55 -0.86
CA ARG A 85 12.51 -0.43 -1.82
C ARG A 85 11.05 -0.23 -2.17
N GLN A 86 10.72 -0.42 -3.45
CA GLN A 86 9.37 -0.28 -3.97
C GLN A 86 8.79 1.12 -3.68
N GLY A 87 9.63 2.14 -3.75
CA GLY A 87 9.33 3.53 -3.47
C GLY A 87 10.38 4.49 -4.05
N GLU A 88 11.22 3.99 -4.95
CA GLU A 88 12.32 4.71 -5.60
C GLU A 88 11.79 5.76 -6.59
N HIS A 89 10.61 5.52 -7.17
CA HIS A 89 9.93 6.41 -8.10
C HIS A 89 8.45 6.55 -7.72
N MET A 90 8.15 7.60 -6.96
CA MET A 90 6.80 7.88 -6.47
C MET A 90 6.07 8.88 -7.36
N GLN A 91 4.77 8.68 -7.50
CA GLN A 91 3.82 9.66 -8.03
C GLN A 91 2.62 9.78 -7.10
N ALA A 92 2.32 11.01 -6.65
CA ALA A 92 1.12 11.29 -5.87
C ALA A 92 -0.03 11.67 -6.81
N VAL A 93 -1.19 11.05 -6.62
CA VAL A 93 -2.39 11.29 -7.44
C VAL A 93 -3.49 11.81 -6.54
N PHE A 94 -3.92 13.05 -6.78
CA PHE A 94 -4.82 13.77 -5.88
C PHE A 94 -6.27 13.54 -6.29
N ASN A 95 -7.10 13.16 -5.32
CA ASN A 95 -8.54 13.16 -5.50
C ASN A 95 -9.08 14.59 -5.48
N THR A 96 -10.17 14.79 -6.21
CA THR A 96 -10.92 16.05 -6.36
C THR A 96 -12.41 15.72 -6.35
N GLU A 97 -13.26 16.74 -6.33
CA GLU A 97 -14.71 16.54 -6.40
C GLU A 97 -15.12 15.83 -7.71
N GLU A 98 -14.38 16.06 -8.79
CA GLU A 98 -14.68 15.51 -10.11
C GLU A 98 -13.94 14.20 -10.41
N THR A 99 -12.82 13.92 -9.72
CA THR A 99 -11.94 12.76 -10.02
C THR A 99 -11.52 12.01 -8.76
N HIS A 100 -11.80 10.71 -8.76
CA HIS A 100 -11.34 9.74 -7.76
C HIS A 100 -10.29 8.82 -8.38
N ASN A 101 -9.15 8.66 -7.72
CA ASN A 101 -8.07 7.78 -8.18
C ASN A 101 -8.14 6.43 -7.46
N LEU A 102 -7.83 5.35 -8.18
CA LEU A 102 -7.75 3.99 -7.67
C LEU A 102 -6.46 3.34 -8.19
N VAL A 103 -5.68 2.71 -7.32
CA VAL A 103 -4.39 2.11 -7.69
C VAL A 103 -4.49 0.59 -7.69
N VAL A 104 -3.96 -0.06 -8.73
CA VAL A 104 -3.90 -1.52 -8.84
C VAL A 104 -2.57 -1.95 -9.46
N CYS A 105 -2.22 -3.23 -9.32
CA CYS A 105 -1.22 -3.89 -10.15
C CYS A 105 -1.84 -5.15 -10.75
N THR A 106 -2.34 -5.05 -11.99
CA THR A 106 -3.08 -6.15 -12.62
C THR A 106 -2.20 -7.40 -12.80
N LEU A 107 -0.90 -7.20 -13.06
CA LEU A 107 0.05 -8.27 -13.38
C LEU A 107 0.58 -9.01 -12.15
N CYS A 108 0.69 -8.36 -10.99
CA CYS A 108 1.22 -8.99 -9.78
C CYS A 108 0.74 -8.31 -8.49
N SER A 109 1.55 -7.40 -7.94
CA SER A 109 1.36 -6.81 -6.62
C SER A 109 2.21 -5.56 -6.36
N CYS A 110 2.65 -4.85 -7.40
CA CYS A 110 3.43 -3.61 -7.27
C CYS A 110 2.70 -2.62 -6.35
N TYR A 111 3.41 -2.06 -5.37
CA TYR A 111 2.82 -1.29 -4.27
C TYR A 111 3.88 -0.41 -3.59
N PRO A 112 3.55 0.81 -3.11
CA PRO A 112 4.55 1.74 -2.57
C PRO A 112 4.99 1.38 -1.13
N TRP A 113 5.93 0.46 -0.98
CA TRP A 113 6.27 -0.08 0.35
C TRP A 113 6.79 0.99 1.32
N SER A 114 7.59 1.94 0.86
CA SER A 114 8.17 3.00 1.69
C SER A 114 7.14 3.82 2.48
N VAL A 115 5.92 3.95 1.94
CA VAL A 115 4.84 4.74 2.55
C VAL A 115 3.64 3.92 3.01
N LEU A 116 3.38 2.75 2.43
CA LEU A 116 2.20 1.94 2.75
C LEU A 116 2.52 0.56 3.34
N GLY A 117 3.79 0.19 3.46
CA GLY A 117 4.20 -1.15 3.89
C GLY A 117 3.83 -2.23 2.86
N LEU A 118 3.71 -3.48 3.32
CA LEU A 118 3.34 -4.59 2.44
C LEU A 118 1.85 -4.52 2.04
N PRO A 119 1.49 -4.85 0.79
CA PRO A 119 0.11 -4.78 0.32
C PRO A 119 -0.78 -5.80 1.01
N PRO A 120 -2.07 -5.46 1.25
CA PRO A 120 -3.03 -6.39 1.82
C PRO A 120 -3.28 -7.57 0.89
N VAL A 121 -3.80 -8.68 1.45
CA VAL A 121 -4.05 -9.92 0.70
C VAL A 121 -4.99 -9.68 -0.48
N TRP A 122 -6.06 -8.91 -0.28
CA TRP A 122 -7.04 -8.62 -1.33
C TRP A 122 -6.43 -7.88 -2.53
N TYR A 123 -5.45 -7.00 -2.30
CA TYR A 123 -4.80 -6.23 -3.37
C TYR A 123 -4.01 -7.13 -4.32
N LYS A 124 -3.40 -8.18 -3.78
CA LYS A 124 -2.60 -9.17 -4.52
C LYS A 124 -3.47 -10.21 -5.24
N ALA A 125 -4.73 -10.33 -4.84
CA ALA A 125 -5.62 -11.41 -5.25
C ALA A 125 -6.28 -11.11 -6.61
N PRO A 126 -6.55 -12.16 -7.42
CA PRO A 126 -7.21 -12.01 -8.71
C PRO A 126 -8.53 -11.22 -8.71
N PRO A 127 -9.44 -11.34 -7.72
CA PRO A 127 -10.73 -10.63 -7.75
C PRO A 127 -10.60 -9.11 -7.85
N TYR A 128 -9.66 -8.53 -7.10
CA TYR A 128 -9.38 -7.09 -7.18
C TYR A 128 -8.69 -6.74 -8.49
N ARG A 129 -7.61 -7.48 -8.80
CA ARG A 129 -6.71 -7.19 -9.93
C ARG A 129 -7.41 -7.27 -11.29
N SER A 130 -8.33 -8.21 -11.49
CA SER A 130 -9.02 -8.36 -12.77
C SER A 130 -10.13 -7.33 -12.97
N ARG A 131 -10.80 -6.90 -11.89
CA ARG A 131 -11.99 -6.05 -11.97
C ARG A 131 -11.72 -4.56 -11.79
N ALA A 132 -10.70 -4.17 -11.03
CA ALA A 132 -10.42 -2.76 -10.76
C ALA A 132 -10.23 -1.93 -12.04
N VAL A 133 -9.74 -2.53 -13.14
CA VAL A 133 -9.54 -1.87 -14.43
C VAL A 133 -10.72 -1.97 -15.41
N ILE A 134 -11.74 -2.77 -15.09
CA ILE A 134 -12.91 -3.03 -15.96
C ILE A 134 -14.17 -2.42 -15.37
N ASP A 135 -14.43 -2.74 -14.09
CA ASP A 135 -15.58 -2.29 -13.31
C ASP A 135 -15.08 -1.70 -11.98
N PRO A 136 -14.42 -0.55 -12.00
CA PRO A 136 -13.93 0.08 -10.78
C PRO A 136 -15.08 0.46 -9.83
N ARG A 137 -16.26 0.80 -10.34
CA ARG A 137 -17.41 1.18 -9.50
C ARG A 137 -17.93 0.00 -8.70
N GLY A 138 -18.15 -1.16 -9.33
CA GLY A 138 -18.58 -2.37 -8.63
C GLY A 138 -17.54 -2.84 -7.61
N VAL A 139 -16.24 -2.71 -7.92
CA VAL A 139 -15.19 -2.98 -6.93
C VAL A 139 -15.28 -2.04 -5.73
N LEU A 140 -15.45 -0.72 -5.94
CA LEU A 140 -15.59 0.23 -4.83
C LEU A 140 -16.85 -0.02 -4.00
N GLU A 141 -17.95 -0.45 -4.62
CA GLU A 141 -19.19 -0.81 -3.91
C GLU A 141 -18.97 -1.98 -2.94
N GLU A 142 -18.13 -2.97 -3.29
CA GLU A 142 -17.75 -4.07 -2.39
C GLU A 142 -16.92 -3.60 -1.18
N PHE A 143 -16.23 -2.47 -1.29
CA PHE A 143 -15.58 -1.79 -0.17
C PHE A 143 -16.53 -0.84 0.60
N GLY A 144 -17.81 -0.79 0.21
CA GLY A 144 -18.81 0.11 0.80
C GLY A 144 -18.70 1.57 0.34
N LEU A 145 -18.00 1.83 -0.77
CA LEU A 145 -17.84 3.17 -1.34
C LEU A 145 -18.66 3.34 -2.63
N THR A 146 -19.74 4.10 -2.53
CA THR A 146 -20.53 4.53 -3.69
C THR A 146 -20.22 5.98 -4.02
N LEU A 147 -19.60 6.21 -5.18
CA LEU A 147 -19.31 7.55 -5.69
C LEU A 147 -20.43 8.08 -6.58
N PRO A 148 -20.68 9.40 -6.62
CA PRO A 148 -21.61 10.00 -7.57
C PRO A 148 -21.32 9.56 -9.01
N ALA A 149 -22.36 9.37 -9.82
CA ALA A 149 -22.22 8.95 -11.22
C ALA A 149 -21.38 9.92 -12.06
N SER A 150 -21.38 11.22 -11.69
CA SER A 150 -20.57 12.27 -12.31
C SER A 150 -19.08 12.20 -11.96
N THR A 151 -18.70 11.55 -10.87
CA THR A 151 -17.28 11.45 -10.44
C THR A 151 -16.53 10.54 -11.39
N LYS A 152 -15.49 11.03 -12.05
CA LYS A 152 -14.62 10.21 -12.91
C LYS A 152 -13.74 9.34 -12.04
N ILE A 153 -13.61 8.07 -12.40
CA ILE A 153 -12.64 7.19 -11.73
C ILE A 153 -11.44 7.01 -12.65
N ARG A 154 -10.25 7.38 -12.16
CA ARG A 154 -8.98 7.14 -12.84
C ARG A 154 -8.27 5.99 -12.17
N VAL A 155 -8.18 4.88 -12.89
CA VAL A 155 -7.47 3.69 -12.42
C VAL A 155 -6.00 3.75 -12.87
N TRP A 156 -5.09 3.57 -11.94
CA TRP A 156 -3.65 3.58 -12.17
C TRP A 156 -3.13 2.15 -12.03
N ASP A 157 -2.84 1.53 -13.16
CA ASP A 157 -2.21 0.21 -13.18
C ASP A 157 -0.69 0.33 -13.08
N SER A 158 -0.12 -0.29 -12.06
CA SER A 158 1.30 -0.26 -11.73
C SER A 158 2.08 -1.27 -12.57
N THR A 159 2.18 -0.99 -13.87
CA THR A 159 2.79 -1.86 -14.89
C THR A 159 4.29 -1.63 -15.09
N ALA A 160 4.85 -0.58 -14.49
CA ALA A 160 6.26 -0.23 -14.52
C ALA A 160 6.80 0.00 -13.10
N GLU A 161 8.00 0.58 -12.97
CA GLU A 161 8.63 0.85 -11.66
C GLU A 161 8.13 2.13 -10.96
N LEU A 162 7.15 2.84 -11.56
CA LEU A 162 6.43 3.90 -10.87
C LEU A 162 5.50 3.31 -9.80
N ARG A 163 5.41 3.98 -8.66
CA ARG A 163 4.52 3.63 -7.55
C ARG A 163 3.63 4.81 -7.20
N TYR A 164 2.35 4.52 -7.02
CA TYR A 164 1.33 5.56 -6.83
C TYR A 164 0.88 5.65 -5.37
N LEU A 165 0.74 6.87 -4.88
CA LEU A 165 0.08 7.18 -3.61
C LEU A 165 -1.16 8.03 -3.91
N VAL A 166 -2.35 7.57 -3.54
CA VAL A 166 -3.55 8.43 -3.62
C VAL A 166 -3.50 9.42 -2.47
N VAL A 167 -3.68 10.71 -2.79
CA VAL A 167 -3.92 11.76 -1.80
C VAL A 167 -5.43 12.00 -1.75
N PRO A 168 -6.15 11.45 -0.75
CA PRO A 168 -7.59 11.66 -0.63
C PRO A 168 -7.90 13.14 -0.35
N MET A 169 -9.15 13.54 -0.59
CA MET A 169 -9.61 14.88 -0.21
C MET A 169 -9.64 15.03 1.31
N ARG A 170 -9.29 16.22 1.80
CA ARG A 170 -9.41 16.57 3.22
C ARG A 170 -10.91 16.62 3.59
N PRO A 171 -11.35 15.89 4.63
CA PRO A 171 -12.72 15.99 5.12
C PRO A 171 -13.05 17.39 5.65
N GLN A 172 -14.29 17.85 5.46
CA GLN A 172 -14.81 19.06 6.08
C GLN A 172 -14.83 18.95 7.61
N GLY A 173 -14.84 20.08 8.31
CA GLY A 173 -14.88 20.10 9.79
C GLY A 173 -13.53 19.81 10.45
N THR A 174 -12.45 19.82 9.65
CA THR A 174 -11.09 19.58 10.12
C THR A 174 -10.25 20.86 10.15
N GLU A 175 -10.87 22.03 9.98
CA GLU A 175 -10.18 23.33 9.97
C GLU A 175 -9.38 23.55 11.26
N GLY A 176 -8.14 24.02 11.13
CA GLY A 176 -7.25 24.27 12.27
C GLY A 176 -6.74 23.01 13.01
N TRP A 177 -7.08 21.79 12.55
CA TRP A 177 -6.52 20.57 13.13
C TRP A 177 -5.01 20.49 12.90
N SER A 178 -4.29 19.87 13.85
CA SER A 178 -2.88 19.58 13.70
C SER A 178 -2.64 18.48 12.65
N GLU A 179 -1.43 18.41 12.12
CA GLU A 179 -1.02 17.38 11.17
C GLU A 179 -1.21 15.96 11.76
N GLU A 180 -0.89 15.77 13.04
CA GLU A 180 -1.03 14.49 13.73
C GLU A 180 -2.49 14.04 13.76
N ARG A 181 -3.41 14.94 14.10
CA ARG A 181 -4.84 14.64 14.16
C ARG A 181 -5.44 14.41 12.78
N LEU A 182 -4.94 15.11 11.75
CA LEU A 182 -5.33 14.87 10.36
C LEU A 182 -4.86 13.50 9.86
N ALA A 183 -3.66 13.06 10.24
CA ALA A 183 -3.12 11.76 9.84
C ALA A 183 -3.99 10.59 10.35
N GLU A 184 -4.68 10.74 11.48
CA GLU A 184 -5.60 9.72 12.02
C GLU A 184 -6.81 9.46 11.11
N LEU A 185 -7.18 10.43 10.26
CA LEU A 185 -8.28 10.32 9.31
C LEU A 185 -7.88 9.55 8.03
N VAL A 186 -6.58 9.42 7.78
CA VAL A 186 -6.05 8.83 6.55
C VAL A 186 -5.85 7.32 6.72
N SER A 187 -6.78 6.53 6.19
CA SER A 187 -6.66 5.07 6.19
C SER A 187 -5.76 4.59 5.05
N ARG A 188 -5.23 3.35 5.19
CA ARG A 188 -4.53 2.67 4.09
C ARG A 188 -5.40 2.64 2.83
N ASP A 189 -6.66 2.27 2.99
CA ASP A 189 -7.58 2.08 1.88
C ASP A 189 -7.89 3.41 1.17
N ALA A 190 -7.92 4.54 1.90
CA ALA A 190 -8.02 5.87 1.30
C ALA A 190 -6.80 6.24 0.44
N MET A 191 -5.61 5.76 0.82
CA MET A 191 -4.37 5.97 0.06
C MET A 191 -4.16 4.99 -1.11
N ILE A 192 -4.96 3.92 -1.17
CA ILE A 192 -5.09 3.05 -2.36
C ILE A 192 -6.20 3.58 -3.28
N GLY A 193 -7.19 4.27 -2.71
CA GLY A 193 -8.38 4.74 -3.40
C GLY A 193 -9.59 3.82 -3.25
N THR A 194 -9.56 2.82 -2.36
CA THR A 194 -10.71 1.95 -2.07
C THR A 194 -11.63 2.48 -0.97
N ALA A 195 -11.26 3.60 -0.33
CA ALA A 195 -12.08 4.30 0.64
C ALA A 195 -11.90 5.83 0.51
N LEU A 196 -12.73 6.59 1.22
CA LEU A 196 -12.47 8.01 1.49
C LEU A 196 -11.69 8.16 2.81
N ALA A 197 -11.12 9.35 3.04
CA ALA A 197 -10.65 9.70 4.36
C ALA A 197 -11.82 9.70 5.36
N LYS A 198 -11.55 9.33 6.62
CA LYS A 198 -12.57 9.30 7.67
C LYS A 198 -13.08 10.71 7.93
N VAL A 199 -14.38 10.88 8.04
CA VAL A 199 -14.99 12.14 8.46
C VAL A 199 -14.91 12.23 10.00
N PRO A 200 -14.55 13.39 10.58
CA PRO A 200 -14.66 13.57 12.02
C PRO A 200 -16.09 13.39 12.51
N GLU A 201 -16.26 12.76 13.69
CA GLU A 201 -17.53 12.73 14.42
C GLU A 201 -17.88 14.10 15.02
#